data_AF-A0A9D7FNE4-F1
#
_entry.id   AF-A0A9D7FNE4-F1
#
_cell.length_a   1.000
_cell.length_b   1.000
_cell.length_c   1.000
_cell.angle_alpha   90.00
_cell.angle_beta   90.00
_cell.angle_gamma   90.00
#
_symmetry.space_group_name_H-M   'P 1'
#
loop_
_entity.id
_entity.type
_entity.pdbx_description
1 polymer ?
#
loop_
_entity_poly.entity_id
_entity_poly.type
_entity_poly.pdbx_seq_one_letter_code
_entity_poly.pdbx_strand_id
1 'polypeptide(L)'
;MNDVMCGSTSANSDLTNKTEIKLYPNPAFQTVSFYSAVEDNYHIFNLLGENIKNGIVLSGENKIDLTGIESGTYILRIGKRNAMLIIERK
;
A
#
# COMPACT_ATOMS: atom_id res chain seq x y z
N MET A 1 -48.10 18.68 -15.91
CA MET A 1 -46.73 19.14 -15.67
C MET A 1 -46.33 18.50 -14.35
N ASN A 2 -45.55 17.42 -14.40
CA ASN A 2 -45.22 16.62 -13.22
C ASN A 2 -43.74 16.85 -12.92
N ASP A 3 -43.46 17.54 -11.82
CA ASP A 3 -42.11 17.75 -11.33
C ASP A 3 -41.53 16.41 -10.88
N VAL A 4 -40.40 16.04 -11.48
CA VAL A 4 -39.62 14.86 -11.11
C VAL A 4 -38.98 15.13 -9.76
N MET A 5 -39.40 14.37 -8.74
CA MET A 5 -38.76 14.31 -7.44
C MET A 5 -37.31 13.84 -7.61
N CYS A 6 -36.36 14.75 -7.34
CA CYS A 6 -34.94 14.45 -7.32
C CYS A 6 -34.65 13.59 -6.09
N GLY A 7 -34.32 12.32 -6.31
CA GLY A 7 -33.90 11.41 -5.25
C GLY A 7 -32.67 11.97 -4.54
N SER A 8 -32.75 12.17 -3.24
CA SER A 8 -31.60 12.54 -2.42
C SER A 8 -30.59 11.40 -2.45
N THR A 9 -29.60 11.49 -3.32
CA THR A 9 -28.38 10.70 -3.22
C THR A 9 -27.64 11.18 -1.99
N SER A 10 -27.79 10.43 -0.89
CA SER A 10 -26.86 10.50 0.22
C SER A 10 -25.47 10.16 -0.35
N ALA A 11 -24.66 11.18 -0.58
CA ALA A 11 -23.23 10.99 -0.78
C ALA A 11 -22.70 10.42 0.53
N ASN A 12 -22.44 9.11 0.57
CA ASN A 12 -21.59 8.54 1.59
C ASN A 12 -20.26 9.29 1.47
N SER A 13 -19.98 10.19 2.39
CA SER A 13 -18.62 10.65 2.59
C SER A 13 -17.85 9.42 3.01
N ASP A 14 -17.07 8.87 2.09
CA ASP A 14 -16.06 7.86 2.34
C ASP A 14 -15.16 8.36 3.47
N LEU A 15 -15.56 8.07 4.71
CA LEU A 15 -14.77 8.15 5.93
C LEU A 15 -13.74 7.02 5.85
N THR A 16 -12.91 7.05 4.82
CA THR A 16 -11.75 6.18 4.65
C THR A 16 -10.61 6.74 5.51
N ASN A 17 -10.83 6.75 6.84
CA ASN A 17 -9.75 6.84 7.83
C ASN A 17 -8.94 5.53 7.87
N LYS A 18 -8.69 4.91 6.71
CA LYS A 18 -7.68 3.87 6.60
C LYS A 18 -6.39 4.61 6.32
N THR A 19 -5.56 4.80 7.34
CA THR A 19 -4.22 5.36 7.17
C THR A 19 -3.50 4.58 6.06
N GLU A 20 -3.45 5.17 4.88
CA GLU A 20 -2.85 4.57 3.70
C GLU A 20 -1.34 4.56 3.86
N ILE A 21 -0.69 3.45 3.51
CA ILE A 21 0.78 3.38 3.55
C ILE A 21 1.29 4.11 2.30
N LYS A 22 1.96 5.23 2.49
CA LYS A 22 2.60 5.97 1.40
C LYS A 22 3.97 5.37 1.10
N LEU A 23 4.14 4.87 -0.13
CA LEU A 23 5.36 4.25 -0.63
C LEU A 23 6.04 5.17 -1.64
N TYR A 24 7.36 5.31 -1.55
CA TYR A 24 8.14 6.08 -2.51
C TYR A 24 9.56 5.51 -2.71
N PRO A 25 10.11 5.55 -3.93
CA PRO A 25 9.41 5.84 -5.17
C PRO A 25 8.44 4.69 -5.53
N ASN A 26 7.38 5.01 -6.26
CA ASN A 26 6.50 4.02 -6.89
C ASN A 26 6.27 4.48 -8.35
N PRO A 27 6.81 3.77 -9.38
CA PRO A 27 7.51 2.49 -9.30
C PRO A 27 8.85 2.51 -8.54
N ALA A 28 9.18 1.41 -7.87
CA ALA A 28 10.43 1.20 -7.14
C ALA A 28 11.41 0.35 -7.97
N PHE A 29 12.71 0.54 -7.78
CA PHE A 29 13.75 -0.24 -8.47
C PHE A 29 14.50 -1.18 -7.53
N GLN A 30 15.37 -0.61 -6.70
CA GLN A 30 16.20 -1.38 -5.75
C GLN A 30 15.68 -1.25 -4.32
N THR A 31 15.02 -0.15 -4.01
CA THR A 31 14.58 0.14 -2.64
C THR A 31 13.28 0.91 -2.66
N VAL A 32 12.43 0.67 -1.67
CA VAL A 32 11.24 1.48 -1.41
C VAL A 32 11.28 1.98 0.02
N SER A 33 10.91 3.23 0.20
CA SER A 33 10.80 3.90 1.49
C SER A 33 9.34 4.15 1.84
N PHE A 34 9.05 4.13 3.14
CA PHE A 34 7.74 4.49 3.68
C PHE A 34 7.89 4.96 5.13
N TYR A 35 6.89 5.69 5.60
CA TYR A 35 6.79 6.12 6.98
C TYR A 35 5.79 5.25 7.75
N SER A 36 6.13 4.87 8.98
CA SER A 36 5.20 4.26 9.93
C SER A 36 5.25 4.98 11.27
N ALA A 37 4.08 5.30 11.84
CA ALA A 37 4.00 5.88 13.18
C ALA A 37 4.28 4.85 14.29
N VAL A 38 4.12 3.56 13.98
CA VAL A 38 4.22 2.46 14.95
C VAL A 38 5.16 1.38 14.45
N GLU A 39 5.77 0.67 15.39
CA GLU A 39 6.53 -0.55 15.11
C GLU A 39 5.58 -1.71 14.80
N ASP A 40 5.88 -2.47 13.75
CA ASP A 40 5.07 -3.60 13.32
C ASP A 40 5.91 -4.54 12.44
N ASN A 41 5.34 -5.67 12.01
CA ASN A 41 5.97 -6.51 10.99
C ASN A 41 5.40 -6.17 9.60
N TYR A 42 6.28 -6.13 8.60
CA TYR A 42 5.87 -6.03 7.21
C TYR A 42 6.03 -7.36 6.47
N HIS A 43 5.17 -7.56 5.48
CA HIS A 43 5.23 -8.67 4.54
C HIS A 43 5.00 -8.15 3.13
N ILE A 44 5.78 -8.65 2.17
CA ILE A 44 5.62 -8.39 0.74
C ILE A 44 5.12 -9.68 0.11
N PHE A 45 3.96 -9.59 -0.55
CA PHE A 45 3.37 -10.70 -1.27
C PHE A 45 3.37 -10.43 -2.77
N ASN A 46 3.52 -11.48 -3.58
CA ASN A 46 3.19 -11.40 -5.00
C ASN A 46 1.66 -11.55 -5.21
N LEU A 47 1.19 -11.46 -6.45
CA LEU A 47 -0.23 -11.59 -6.80
C LEU A 47 -0.80 -13.00 -6.54
N LEU A 48 0.06 -14.01 -6.42
CA LEU A 48 -0.32 -15.39 -6.05
C LEU A 48 -0.47 -15.57 -4.53
N GLY A 49 -0.11 -14.55 -3.74
CA GLY A 49 -0.17 -14.58 -2.28
C GLY A 49 1.06 -15.20 -1.62
N GLU A 50 2.12 -15.48 -2.38
CA GLU A 50 3.38 -16.00 -1.84
C GLU A 50 4.12 -14.89 -1.10
N ASN A 51 4.63 -15.18 0.10
CA ASN A 51 5.44 -14.23 0.87
C ASN A 51 6.86 -14.20 0.29
N ILE A 52 7.20 -13.10 -0.37
CA ILE A 52 8.49 -12.87 -1.03
C ILE A 52 9.52 -12.32 -0.05
N LYS A 53 9.08 -11.48 0.90
CA LYS A 53 9.95 -10.83 1.87
C LYS A 53 9.18 -10.41 3.11
N ASN A 54 9.79 -10.52 4.27
CA ASN A 54 9.24 -9.96 5.51
C ASN A 54 10.33 -9.36 6.39
N GLY A 55 9.93 -8.55 7.36
CA GLY A 55 10.83 -7.93 8.32
C GLY A 55 10.10 -7.07 9.34
N ILE A 56 10.88 -6.33 10.12
CA ILE A 56 10.38 -5.43 11.16
C ILE A 56 10.36 -4.01 10.60
N VAL A 57 9.30 -3.28 10.93
CA VAL A 57 9.10 -1.85 10.71
C VAL A 57 9.33 -1.15 12.04
N LEU A 58 10.16 -0.11 12.02
CA LEU A 58 10.38 0.77 13.16
C LEU A 58 9.47 2.01 13.07
N SER A 59 9.26 2.70 14.19
CA SER A 59 8.61 4.01 14.14
C SER A 59 9.53 5.01 13.44
N GLY A 60 8.99 5.78 12.48
CA GLY A 60 9.74 6.71 11.65
C GLY A 60 9.83 6.30 10.18
N GLU A 61 10.92 6.71 9.53
CA GLU A 61 11.21 6.38 8.14
C GLU A 61 11.86 5.00 8.04
N ASN A 62 11.33 4.16 7.16
CA ASN A 62 11.79 2.80 6.92
C ASN A 62 12.15 2.63 5.45
N LYS A 63 13.10 1.75 5.19
CA LYS A 63 13.57 1.43 3.84
C LYS A 63 13.65 -0.07 3.68
N ILE A 64 13.05 -0.58 2.60
CA ILE A 64 13.08 -1.99 2.24
C ILE A 64 13.98 -2.16 1.02
N ASP A 65 14.90 -3.12 1.11
CA ASP A 65 15.72 -3.57 -0.01
C ASP A 65 14.95 -4.60 -0.86
N LEU A 66 14.78 -4.27 -2.13
CA LEU A 66 14.08 -5.04 -3.17
C LEU A 66 15.05 -5.70 -4.16
N THR A 67 16.36 -5.66 -3.88
CA THR A 67 17.39 -6.28 -4.72
C THR A 67 17.16 -7.79 -4.77
N GLY A 68 17.11 -8.32 -5.99
CA GLY A 68 16.84 -9.74 -6.23
C GLY A 68 15.37 -10.12 -6.35
N ILE A 69 14.45 -9.17 -6.17
CA ILE A 69 13.02 -9.36 -6.47
C ILE A 69 12.77 -9.06 -7.95
N GLU A 70 11.98 -9.89 -8.62
CA GLU A 70 11.63 -9.71 -10.03
C GLU A 70 10.69 -8.51 -10.25
N SER A 71 10.72 -7.91 -11.45
CA SER A 71 9.78 -6.86 -11.81
C SER A 71 8.34 -7.37 -11.74
N GLY A 72 7.42 -6.54 -11.24
CA GLY A 72 6.02 -6.90 -11.16
C GLY A 72 5.24 -6.09 -10.13
N THR A 73 4.00 -6.52 -9.88
CA THR A 73 3.13 -5.93 -8.88
C THR A 73 3.14 -6.77 -7.61
N TYR A 74 3.32 -6.10 -6.49
CA TYR A 74 3.40 -6.70 -5.16
C TYR A 74 2.48 -5.97 -4.19
N ILE A 75 2.14 -6.65 -3.10
CA ILE A 75 1.34 -6.12 -2.01
C ILE A 75 2.23 -6.02 -0.78
N LEU A 76 2.50 -4.81 -0.31
CA LEU A 76 3.11 -4.57 0.98
C LEU A 76 2.01 -4.53 2.05
N ARG A 77 2.13 -5.37 3.06
CA ARG A 77 1.23 -5.42 4.21
C ARG A 77 1.97 -5.06 5.49
N ILE A 78 1.38 -4.18 6.28
CA ILE A 78 1.85 -3.79 7.61
C ILE A 78 0.64 -3.84 8.55
N GLY A 79 0.59 -4.87 9.39
CA GLY A 79 -0.58 -5.16 10.22
C GLY A 79 -1.86 -5.40 9.40
N LYS A 80 -2.84 -4.49 9.54
CA LYS A 80 -4.12 -4.50 8.78
C LYS A 80 -4.13 -3.57 7.56
N ARG A 81 -3.01 -2.89 7.28
CA ARG A 81 -2.87 -1.94 6.18
C ARG A 81 -2.13 -2.61 5.03
N ASN A 82 -2.57 -2.36 3.82
CA ASN A 82 -1.96 -2.86 2.60
C ASN A 82 -1.68 -1.68 1.67
N ALA A 83 -0.61 -1.76 0.89
CA ALA A 83 -0.34 -0.85 -0.22
C ALA A 83 0.22 -1.61 -1.41
N MET A 84 -0.11 -1.14 -2.61
CA MET A 84 0.39 -1.69 -3.86
C MET A 84 1.77 -1.14 -4.14
N LEU A 85 2.72 -2.03 -4.41
CA LEU A 85 4.10 -1.72 -4.78
C LEU A 85 4.34 -2.22 -6.20
N ILE A 86 4.79 -1.33 -7.08
CA ILE A 86 5.22 -1.69 -8.43
C ILE A 86 6.75 -1.71 -8.44
N ILE A 87 7.35 -2.84 -8.82
CA ILE A 87 8.80 -3.00 -8.94
C ILE A 87 9.16 -3.07 -10.42
N GLU A 88 10.09 -2.23 -10.85
CA GLU A 88 10.62 -2.21 -12.21
C GLU A 88 12.14 -2.44 -12.21
N ARG A 89 12.66 -3.01 -13.31
CA ARG A 89 14.10 -3.16 -13.54
C ARG A 89 14.51 -2.12 -14.58
N LYS A 90 15.60 -1.40 -14.30
CA LYS A 90 16.20 -0.45 -15.24
C LYS A 90 17.08 -1.15 -16.26
#